data_AF-A0ABD5SS94-F1
#
_entry.id   AF-A0ABD5SS94-F1
#
_cell.length_a   1.000
_cell.length_b   1.000
_cell.length_c   1.000
_cell.angle_alpha   90.00
_cell.angle_beta   90.00
_cell.angle_gamma   90.00
#
_symmetry.space_group_name_H-M   'P 1'
#
loop_
_entity.id
_entity.type
_entity.pdbx_description
1 polymer ?
#
loop_
_entity_poly.entity_id
_entity_poly.type
_entity_poly.pdbx_seq_one_letter_code
_entity_poly.pdbx_strand_id
1 'polypeptide(L)'
;MTDTVRILGIEGTAWAASAAVFDAETDDVFIETDAYQPESGGIHPREASEHMHDAIPRVVERALEHARETYDGPGTDVDERGSSGEQAAPVDAVAFSRGPGLGPCLRVVGTAARALSQALEVPLIGVNHMVAHLEIGRHSSGFDSPVCLNASGANAHLLAYRNGRYRVLGETMDTGVGNAIDKFTRHVGWSHPGGPKVEEAAKEGEYVDLPYVVKGMDFSFSGIMSAAKQAADAGTPVEDVCYSLQENVFGMLTEVSERALSLTGSDELVLGGGVGQNARLREMLAEMCAQRGAEFHAPEPRFLRDNAGMIAVLGAKMYEAGDTLALEDSRVDPDFRPDQVDVTWRARTERSEGLGTASGDGRNRERSDEPELAAERGAGAAAETHVRGAEAVVDIEPEVGRVTKRREEKTYRHPELDDRLRRERTTLEARLT
;
A
#
# COMPACT_ATOMS: atom_id res chain seq x y z
N MET A 1 12.86 -7.78 31.93
CA MET A 1 11.70 -6.95 31.58
C MET A 1 11.97 -6.58 30.15
N THR A 2 11.20 -7.12 29.21
CA THR A 2 11.22 -6.63 27.83
C THR A 2 10.71 -5.21 27.91
N ASP A 3 11.54 -4.23 27.59
CA ASP A 3 11.09 -2.83 27.57
C ASP A 3 10.00 -2.73 26.50
N THR A 4 8.78 -2.37 26.92
CA THR A 4 7.62 -2.18 26.05
C THR A 4 7.95 -1.07 25.05
N VAL A 5 8.06 -1.40 23.76
CA VAL A 5 8.40 -0.41 22.72
C VAL A 5 7.13 0.34 22.29
N ARG A 6 7.16 1.66 22.45
CA ARG A 6 6.10 2.58 22.04
C ARG A 6 6.59 3.59 21.03
N ILE A 7 5.89 3.72 19.91
CA ILE A 7 6.28 4.61 18.82
C ILE A 7 5.22 5.65 18.56
N LEU A 8 5.62 6.93 18.57
CA LEU A 8 4.81 8.00 18.02
C LEU A 8 5.02 8.06 16.51
N GLY A 9 4.01 7.73 15.72
CA GLY A 9 3.98 7.95 14.28
C GLY A 9 3.42 9.32 13.92
N ILE A 10 3.95 9.94 12.87
CA ILE A 10 3.42 11.18 12.27
C ILE A 10 3.30 11.00 10.75
N GLU A 11 2.10 11.16 10.22
CA GLU A 11 1.80 11.07 8.79
C GLU A 11 1.26 12.42 8.28
N GLY A 12 1.77 12.84 7.13
CA GLY A 12 1.30 14.04 6.44
C GLY A 12 1.96 14.21 5.09
N THR A 13 1.96 13.14 4.30
CA THR A 13 2.46 13.16 2.92
C THR A 13 1.55 13.94 1.96
N ALA A 14 0.25 14.00 2.24
CA ALA A 14 -0.75 14.57 1.32
C ALA A 14 -1.75 15.50 2.01
N TRP A 15 -2.93 14.99 2.41
CA TRP A 15 -4.06 15.80 2.88
C TRP A 15 -4.44 15.53 4.35
N ALA A 16 -4.07 14.36 4.88
CA ALA A 16 -4.35 13.98 6.26
C ALA A 16 -3.18 14.38 7.16
N ALA A 17 -3.42 15.27 8.13
CA ALA A 17 -2.51 15.45 9.26
C ALA A 17 -2.87 14.38 10.30
N SER A 18 -1.96 13.45 10.58
CA SER A 18 -2.24 12.33 11.47
C SER A 18 -1.08 12.08 12.41
N ALA A 19 -1.42 11.71 13.65
CA ALA A 19 -0.47 11.20 14.64
C ALA A 19 -1.06 9.93 15.29
N ALA A 20 -0.18 9.02 15.67
CA ALA A 20 -0.59 7.75 16.26
C ALA A 20 0.43 7.28 17.29
N VAL A 21 -0.05 6.57 18.31
CA VAL A 21 0.82 5.84 19.24
C VAL A 21 0.57 4.37 19.04
N PHE A 22 1.64 3.62 18.80
CA PHE A 22 1.63 2.17 18.70
C PHE A 22 2.39 1.58 19.89
N ASP A 23 1.77 0.64 20.60
CA ASP A 23 2.41 -0.17 21.64
C ASP A 23 2.66 -1.58 21.09
N ALA A 24 3.95 -1.94 20.93
CA ALA A 24 4.35 -3.19 20.31
C ALA A 24 4.09 -4.43 21.18
N GLU A 25 3.87 -4.27 22.49
CA GLU A 25 3.57 -5.40 23.39
C GLU A 25 2.09 -5.79 23.31
N THR A 26 1.20 -4.80 23.26
CA THR A 26 -0.25 -5.03 23.23
C THR A 26 -0.83 -5.08 21.81
N ASP A 27 -0.04 -4.69 20.81
CA ASP A 27 -0.46 -4.45 19.44
C ASP A 27 -1.55 -3.36 19.32
N ASP A 28 -1.64 -2.46 20.32
CA ASP A 28 -2.62 -1.39 20.32
C ASP A 28 -2.15 -0.19 19.51
N VAL A 29 -3.05 0.37 18.71
CA VAL A 29 -2.79 1.52 17.85
C VAL A 29 -3.86 2.58 18.06
N PHE A 30 -3.51 3.65 18.76
CA PHE A 30 -4.29 4.88 18.82
C PHE A 30 -3.97 5.76 17.61
N ILE A 31 -5.00 6.27 16.92
CA ILE A 31 -4.85 7.13 15.74
C ILE A 31 -5.73 8.36 15.90
N GLU A 32 -5.12 9.54 15.79
CA GLU A 32 -5.81 10.82 15.65
C GLU A 32 -5.50 11.41 14.27
N THR A 33 -6.54 11.79 13.53
CA THR A 33 -6.40 12.34 12.18
C THR A 33 -7.30 13.54 11.96
N ASP A 34 -6.70 14.63 11.50
CA ASP A 34 -7.37 15.86 11.06
C ASP A 34 -7.12 16.06 9.56
N ALA A 35 -8.11 15.70 8.77
CA ALA A 35 -8.04 15.70 7.31
C ALA A 35 -8.42 17.06 6.70
N TYR A 36 -7.56 17.58 5.82
CA TYR A 36 -7.89 18.73 4.99
C TYR A 36 -8.98 18.37 3.98
N GLN A 37 -10.06 19.13 3.98
CA GLN A 37 -11.15 19.03 3.01
C GLN A 37 -11.19 20.30 2.16
N PRO A 38 -10.84 20.24 0.86
CA PRO A 38 -10.85 21.43 0.01
C PRO A 38 -12.29 21.92 -0.20
N GLU A 39 -12.49 23.24 -0.10
CA GLU A 39 -13.81 23.87 -0.36
C GLU A 39 -14.27 23.66 -1.81
N SER A 40 -13.32 23.62 -2.75
CA SER A 40 -13.59 23.33 -4.15
C SER A 40 -12.37 22.72 -4.85
N GLY A 41 -12.60 21.97 -5.92
CA GLY A 41 -11.52 21.41 -6.73
C GLY A 41 -10.85 20.19 -6.12
N GLY A 42 -9.54 20.05 -6.35
CA GLY A 42 -8.71 18.98 -5.80
C GLY A 42 -7.72 19.54 -4.78
N ILE A 43 -6.91 18.68 -4.18
CA ILE A 43 -5.94 19.09 -3.16
C ILE A 43 -4.94 20.09 -3.76
N HIS A 44 -4.88 21.30 -3.19
CA HIS A 44 -3.88 22.29 -3.54
C HIS A 44 -2.69 22.19 -2.56
N PRO A 45 -1.44 21.98 -3.03
CA PRO A 45 -0.30 21.68 -2.14
C PRO A 45 -0.01 22.75 -1.08
N ARG A 46 -0.30 24.02 -1.39
CA ARG A 46 -0.12 25.12 -0.43
C ARG A 46 -1.17 25.09 0.67
N GLU A 47 -2.44 24.89 0.31
CA GLU A 47 -3.55 24.88 1.27
C GLU A 47 -3.47 23.66 2.18
N ALA A 48 -3.12 22.49 1.62
CA ALA A 48 -2.85 21.29 2.41
C ALA A 48 -1.72 21.51 3.42
N SER A 49 -0.64 22.21 3.02
CA SER A 49 0.47 22.53 3.93
C SER A 49 0.09 23.57 4.98
N GLU A 50 -0.77 24.54 4.66
CA GLU A 50 -1.30 25.53 5.62
C GLU A 50 -2.18 24.83 6.66
N HIS A 51 -3.07 23.92 6.24
CA HIS A 51 -3.84 23.06 7.15
C HIS A 51 -2.93 22.23 8.05
N MET A 52 -1.90 21.57 7.50
CA MET A 52 -0.97 20.76 8.28
C MET A 52 -0.20 21.55 9.33
N HIS A 53 0.13 22.82 9.05
CA HIS A 53 0.84 23.67 10.00
C HIS A 53 0.07 23.81 11.31
N ASP A 54 -1.25 23.97 11.22
CA ASP A 54 -2.12 24.11 12.38
C ASP A 54 -2.52 22.76 12.97
N ALA A 55 -2.75 21.75 12.12
CA ALA A 55 -3.31 20.46 12.52
C ALA A 55 -2.28 19.50 13.16
N ILE A 56 -1.05 19.44 12.64
CA ILE A 56 -0.03 18.51 13.14
C ILE A 56 0.25 18.68 14.64
N PRO A 57 0.45 19.89 15.18
CA PRO A 57 0.64 20.08 16.61
C PRO A 57 -0.53 19.52 17.45
N ARG A 58 -1.77 19.75 17.02
CA ARG A 58 -2.97 19.29 17.75
C ARG A 58 -3.08 17.77 17.78
N VAL A 59 -2.91 17.10 16.63
CA VAL A 59 -3.04 15.64 16.58
C VAL A 59 -1.91 14.95 17.34
N VAL A 60 -0.69 15.52 17.31
CA VAL A 60 0.45 15.03 18.10
C VAL A 60 0.19 15.18 19.58
N GLU A 61 -0.30 16.35 20.03
CA GLU A 61 -0.62 16.59 21.43
C GLU A 61 -1.62 15.55 21.95
N ARG A 62 -2.71 15.32 21.22
CA ARG A 62 -3.70 14.28 21.56
C ARG A 62 -3.10 12.87 21.61
N ALA A 63 -2.20 12.54 20.69
CA ALA A 63 -1.53 11.25 20.68
C ALA A 63 -0.61 11.06 21.91
N LEU A 64 0.14 12.11 22.29
CA LEU A 64 0.99 12.09 23.48
C LEU A 64 0.20 12.11 24.79
N GLU A 65 -0.90 12.84 24.85
CA GLU A 65 -1.86 12.80 25.97
C GLU A 65 -2.38 11.37 26.17
N HIS A 66 -2.84 10.74 25.08
CA HIS A 66 -3.29 9.35 25.12
C HIS A 66 -2.20 8.39 25.64
N ALA A 67 -0.94 8.55 25.19
CA ALA A 67 0.16 7.73 25.68
C ALA A 67 0.38 7.90 27.19
N ARG A 68 0.37 9.14 27.70
CA ARG A 68 0.53 9.41 29.13
C ARG A 68 -0.61 8.82 29.96
N GLU A 69 -1.85 9.03 29.53
CA GLU A 69 -3.04 8.55 30.23
C GLU A 69 -3.12 7.02 30.26
N THR A 70 -2.68 6.36 29.20
CA THR A 70 -2.80 4.92 29.04
C THR A 70 -1.62 4.18 29.68
N TYR A 71 -0.41 4.73 29.58
CA TYR A 71 0.82 3.98 29.87
C TYR A 71 1.62 4.48 31.08
N ASP A 72 1.48 5.74 31.51
CA ASP A 72 2.25 6.30 32.64
C ASP A 72 1.62 6.02 34.02
N GLY A 73 0.48 5.31 34.06
CA GLY A 73 -0.24 4.92 35.27
C GLY A 73 -0.95 6.09 35.99
N PRO A 74 -1.89 5.80 36.91
CA PRO A 74 -2.62 6.86 37.61
C PRO A 74 -1.73 7.54 38.66
N GLY A 75 -1.34 8.80 38.44
CA GLY A 75 -0.81 9.67 39.52
C GLY A 75 0.46 10.49 39.24
N THR A 76 0.80 10.84 38.00
CA THR A 76 1.79 11.90 37.77
C THR A 76 1.11 13.27 37.76
N ASP A 77 0.68 13.73 38.94
CA ASP A 77 0.36 15.15 39.13
C ASP A 77 1.61 15.97 38.77
N VAL A 78 1.42 16.92 37.85
CA VAL A 78 2.47 17.77 37.28
C VAL A 78 3.14 18.66 38.34
N ASP A 79 2.52 18.80 39.52
CA ASP A 79 2.92 19.75 40.57
C ASP A 79 3.78 19.19 41.72
N GLU A 80 3.94 17.86 41.88
CA GLU A 80 4.65 17.29 43.06
C GLU A 80 6.03 16.67 42.80
N ARG A 81 6.58 16.72 41.58
CA ARG A 81 7.95 16.25 41.31
C ARG A 81 8.93 17.43 41.23
N GLY A 82 9.56 17.72 42.37
CA GLY A 82 10.58 18.78 42.47
C GLY A 82 11.76 18.58 41.51
N SER A 83 11.99 19.58 40.67
CA SER A 83 13.24 20.08 40.05
C SER A 83 14.46 19.17 39.75
N SER A 84 14.34 17.83 39.75
CA SER A 84 15.46 16.92 39.47
C SER A 84 15.08 15.47 39.09
N GLY A 85 13.82 15.21 38.72
CA GLY A 85 13.40 13.89 38.21
C GLY A 85 13.12 13.94 36.72
N GLU A 86 13.97 13.33 35.90
CA GLU A 86 13.71 13.10 34.47
C GLU A 86 12.39 12.32 34.34
N GLN A 87 11.37 12.96 33.79
CA GLN A 87 10.14 12.29 33.42
C GLN A 87 10.45 11.47 32.17
N ALA A 88 10.28 10.15 32.26
CA ALA A 88 10.48 9.27 31.11
C ALA A 88 9.59 9.74 29.96
N ALA A 89 10.12 9.72 28.73
CA ALA A 89 9.33 10.04 27.56
C ALA A 89 8.16 9.05 27.44
N PRO A 90 6.95 9.51 27.05
CA PRO A 90 5.78 8.63 26.94
C PRO A 90 5.86 7.65 25.75
N VAL A 91 6.93 7.77 24.93
CA VAL A 91 7.23 6.94 23.77
C VAL A 91 8.75 6.75 23.67
N ASP A 92 9.20 5.69 23.00
CA ASP A 92 10.61 5.32 22.85
C ASP A 92 11.24 5.83 21.55
N ALA A 93 10.43 6.23 20.57
CA ALA A 93 10.89 6.85 19.34
C ALA A 93 9.80 7.67 18.65
N VAL A 94 10.22 8.56 17.75
CA VAL A 94 9.34 9.30 16.83
C VAL A 94 9.58 8.81 15.41
N ALA A 95 8.56 8.20 14.80
CA ALA A 95 8.53 7.83 13.40
C ALA A 95 7.76 8.86 12.58
N PHE A 96 8.24 9.19 11.38
CA PHE A 96 7.53 10.12 10.51
C PHE A 96 7.56 9.69 9.05
N SER A 97 6.52 10.04 8.31
CA SER A 97 6.44 9.84 6.87
C SER A 97 7.49 10.72 6.15
N ARG A 98 8.66 10.14 5.83
CA ARG A 98 9.77 10.84 5.16
C ARG A 98 9.47 11.11 3.68
N GLY A 99 8.65 10.26 3.08
CA GLY A 99 8.24 10.32 1.69
C GLY A 99 7.67 9.00 1.17
N PRO A 100 7.20 8.96 -0.08
CA PRO A 100 7.06 10.10 -1.01
C PRO A 100 5.89 11.01 -0.59
N GLY A 101 5.72 12.16 -1.24
CA GLY A 101 4.58 13.04 -0.97
C GLY A 101 4.75 14.48 -1.40
N LEU A 102 3.76 15.31 -1.06
CA LEU A 102 3.78 16.75 -1.33
C LEU A 102 4.90 17.42 -0.53
N GLY A 103 5.89 17.96 -1.24
CA GLY A 103 7.07 18.58 -0.61
C GLY A 103 6.76 19.61 0.49
N PRO A 104 5.79 20.54 0.33
CA PRO A 104 5.38 21.45 1.40
C PRO A 104 4.90 20.72 2.67
N CYS A 105 3.97 19.78 2.52
CA CYS A 105 3.42 18.94 3.57
C CYS A 105 4.51 18.13 4.31
N LEU A 106 5.37 17.44 3.56
CA LEU A 106 6.48 16.68 4.12
C LEU A 106 7.41 17.56 4.99
N ARG A 107 7.69 18.79 4.59
CA ARG A 107 8.54 19.70 5.38
C ARG A 107 7.91 20.06 6.72
N VAL A 108 6.59 20.22 6.79
CA VAL A 108 5.88 20.46 8.06
C VAL A 108 6.05 19.24 8.97
N VAL A 109 5.73 18.05 8.46
CA VAL A 109 5.83 16.77 9.21
C VAL A 109 7.25 16.51 9.69
N GLY A 110 8.25 16.58 8.80
CA GLY A 110 9.63 16.33 9.16
C GLY A 110 10.17 17.34 10.19
N THR A 111 9.68 18.58 10.17
CA THR A 111 10.07 19.60 11.16
C THR A 111 9.46 19.29 12.53
N ALA A 112 8.18 18.93 12.57
CA ALA A 112 7.52 18.51 13.81
C ALA A 112 8.22 17.27 14.40
N ALA A 113 8.50 16.25 13.59
CA ALA A 113 9.14 15.01 14.03
C ALA A 113 10.55 15.25 14.62
N ARG A 114 11.39 16.06 13.95
CA ARG A 114 12.71 16.44 14.47
C ARG A 114 12.62 17.23 15.78
N ALA A 115 11.65 18.14 15.89
CA ALA A 115 11.47 18.94 17.10
C ALA A 115 11.05 18.06 18.29
N LEU A 116 10.12 17.13 18.05
CA LEU A 116 9.62 16.19 19.07
C LEU A 116 10.68 15.19 19.51
N SER A 117 11.41 14.58 18.55
CA SER A 117 12.51 13.66 18.87
C SER A 117 13.58 14.33 19.75
N GLN A 118 13.93 15.59 19.48
CA GLN A 118 14.85 16.35 20.34
C GLN A 118 14.24 16.73 21.69
N ALA A 119 12.98 17.17 21.73
CA ALA A 119 12.33 17.59 22.96
C ALA A 119 12.07 16.43 23.94
N LEU A 120 11.82 15.23 23.41
CA LEU A 120 11.63 14.00 24.17
C LEU A 120 12.93 13.22 24.39
N GLU A 121 14.04 13.63 23.75
CA GLU A 121 15.33 12.94 23.77
C GLU A 121 15.25 11.47 23.31
N VAL A 122 14.42 11.19 22.31
CA VAL A 122 14.20 9.85 21.74
C VAL A 122 14.64 9.77 20.27
N PRO A 123 15.05 8.58 19.78
CA PRO A 123 15.43 8.39 18.38
C PRO A 123 14.34 8.81 17.37
N LEU A 124 14.81 9.25 16.20
CA LEU A 124 13.99 9.59 15.04
C LEU A 124 14.03 8.46 14.01
N ILE A 125 12.90 8.17 13.35
CA ILE A 125 12.78 7.13 12.33
C ILE A 125 12.12 7.71 11.08
N GLY A 126 12.80 7.61 9.94
CA GLY A 126 12.28 8.08 8.65
C GLY A 126 11.62 6.97 7.86
N VAL A 127 10.29 6.95 7.82
CA VAL A 127 9.50 5.87 7.24
C VAL A 127 9.11 6.18 5.80
N ASN A 128 9.20 5.17 4.92
CA ASN A 128 8.63 5.24 3.58
C ASN A 128 7.13 4.94 3.61
N HIS A 129 6.32 5.90 3.16
CA HIS A 129 4.86 5.85 3.20
C HIS A 129 4.27 4.68 2.40
N MET A 130 4.84 4.35 1.24
CA MET A 130 4.35 3.25 0.42
C MET A 130 4.64 1.88 1.06
N VAL A 131 5.80 1.76 1.70
CA VAL A 131 6.17 0.57 2.48
C VAL A 131 5.31 0.46 3.74
N ALA A 132 4.94 1.59 4.37
CA ALA A 132 4.06 1.58 5.53
C ALA A 132 2.68 0.98 5.23
N HIS A 133 2.06 1.34 4.10
CA HIS A 133 0.80 0.73 3.64
C HIS A 133 0.93 -0.79 3.42
N LEU A 134 2.05 -1.25 2.86
CA LEU A 134 2.31 -2.69 2.70
C LEU A 134 2.48 -3.38 4.05
N GLU A 135 3.33 -2.82 4.91
CA GLU A 135 3.71 -3.44 6.19
C GLU A 135 2.55 -3.48 7.18
N ILE A 136 1.65 -2.50 7.19
CA ILE A 136 0.42 -2.61 8.00
C ILE A 136 -0.51 -3.71 7.45
N GLY A 137 -0.56 -3.88 6.13
CA GLY A 137 -1.23 -4.99 5.46
C GLY A 137 -0.69 -6.34 5.91
N ARG A 138 0.63 -6.51 5.81
CA ARG A 138 1.34 -7.71 6.22
C ARG A 138 1.22 -7.99 7.71
N HIS A 139 1.40 -6.96 8.54
CA HIS A 139 1.32 -7.05 10.00
C HIS A 139 -0.05 -7.56 10.46
N SER A 140 -1.12 -7.01 9.90
CA SER A 140 -2.49 -7.39 10.26
C SER A 140 -2.98 -8.69 9.63
N SER A 141 -2.35 -9.18 8.56
CA SER A 141 -2.68 -10.49 7.97
C SER A 141 -1.87 -11.64 8.56
N GLY A 142 -0.67 -11.39 9.06
CA GLY A 142 0.29 -12.44 9.43
C GLY A 142 0.98 -13.10 8.23
N PHE A 143 0.81 -12.54 7.02
CA PHE A 143 1.45 -13.05 5.80
C PHE A 143 2.97 -12.87 5.85
N ASP A 144 3.70 -13.78 5.22
CA ASP A 144 5.15 -13.73 5.24
C ASP A 144 5.69 -12.77 4.17
N SER A 145 5.32 -12.96 2.91
CA SER A 145 5.85 -12.19 1.79
C SER A 145 4.78 -11.87 0.74
N PRO A 146 3.76 -11.08 1.13
CA PRO A 146 2.67 -10.75 0.24
C PRO A 146 3.09 -9.81 -0.89
N VAL A 147 2.42 -9.95 -2.03
CA VAL A 147 2.28 -8.86 -3.00
C VAL A 147 1.34 -7.82 -2.42
N CYS A 148 1.63 -6.54 -2.61
CA CYS A 148 0.77 -5.45 -2.17
C CYS A 148 0.27 -4.65 -3.36
N LEU A 149 -1.06 -4.54 -3.48
CA LEU A 149 -1.69 -3.52 -4.30
C LEU A 149 -1.92 -2.29 -3.43
N ASN A 150 -1.18 -1.23 -3.69
CA ASN A 150 -1.46 0.08 -3.12
C ASN A 150 -2.29 0.88 -4.13
N ALA A 151 -3.53 1.20 -3.78
CA ALA A 151 -4.45 1.97 -4.61
C ALA A 151 -4.88 3.24 -3.86
N SER A 152 -4.20 4.36 -4.12
CA SER A 152 -4.45 5.64 -3.44
C SER A 152 -5.00 6.72 -4.38
N GLY A 153 -5.25 7.90 -3.82
CA GLY A 153 -5.65 9.08 -4.60
C GLY A 153 -4.57 9.49 -5.61
N ALA A 154 -3.31 9.54 -5.16
CA ALA A 154 -2.20 10.07 -5.93
C ALA A 154 -1.52 9.01 -6.80
N ASN A 155 -1.44 7.76 -6.34
CA ASN A 155 -0.69 6.69 -6.99
C ASN A 155 -1.46 5.38 -6.99
N ALA A 156 -1.07 4.47 -7.86
CA ALA A 156 -1.39 3.06 -7.72
C ALA A 156 -0.20 2.23 -8.21
N HIS A 157 0.22 1.24 -7.41
CA HIS A 157 1.40 0.44 -7.68
C HIS A 157 1.33 -0.93 -7.01
N LEU A 158 2.06 -1.88 -7.59
CA LEU A 158 2.25 -3.23 -7.07
C LEU A 158 3.65 -3.35 -6.48
N LEU A 159 3.72 -3.74 -5.21
CA LEU A 159 4.97 -3.95 -4.51
C LEU A 159 5.14 -5.43 -4.15
N ALA A 160 6.38 -5.92 -4.24
CA ALA A 160 6.74 -7.24 -3.72
C ALA A 160 8.13 -7.19 -3.08
N TYR A 161 8.34 -8.00 -2.05
CA TYR A 161 9.65 -8.13 -1.41
C TYR A 161 10.59 -8.94 -2.28
N ARG A 162 11.80 -8.42 -2.54
CA ARG A 162 12.88 -9.12 -3.24
C ARG A 162 14.25 -8.55 -2.90
N ASN A 163 15.17 -9.44 -2.54
CA ASN A 163 16.59 -9.14 -2.29
C ASN A 163 16.75 -8.00 -1.27
N GLY A 164 16.14 -8.15 -0.10
CA GLY A 164 16.25 -7.17 0.97
C GLY A 164 15.44 -5.90 0.79
N ARG A 165 14.63 -5.76 -0.27
CA ARG A 165 13.89 -4.52 -0.58
C ARG A 165 12.51 -4.78 -1.13
N TYR A 166 11.59 -3.82 -0.95
CA TYR A 166 10.35 -3.81 -1.72
C TYR A 166 10.60 -3.25 -3.11
N ARG A 167 10.08 -3.93 -4.13
CA ARG A 167 10.23 -3.59 -5.55
C ARG A 167 8.90 -3.19 -6.15
N VAL A 168 8.87 -2.10 -6.91
CA VAL A 168 7.73 -1.78 -7.78
C VAL A 168 7.72 -2.75 -8.97
N LEU A 169 6.68 -3.58 -9.05
CA LEU A 169 6.47 -4.53 -10.15
C LEU A 169 5.68 -3.91 -11.31
N GLY A 170 4.74 -3.03 -10.98
CA GLY A 170 3.94 -2.29 -11.95
C GLY A 170 3.31 -1.08 -11.29
N GLU A 171 3.11 -0.02 -12.07
CA GLU A 171 2.59 1.25 -11.57
C GLU A 171 1.70 1.96 -12.60
N THR A 172 0.94 2.95 -12.12
CA THR A 172 0.22 3.85 -13.03
C THR A 172 1.21 4.68 -13.84
N MET A 173 1.02 4.72 -15.16
CA MET A 173 1.86 5.49 -16.08
C MET A 173 1.51 6.98 -16.10
N ASP A 174 0.39 7.39 -15.49
CA ASP A 174 -0.11 8.76 -15.61
C ASP A 174 -0.61 9.40 -14.30
N THR A 175 -1.72 8.92 -13.75
CA THR A 175 -2.39 9.51 -12.58
C THR A 175 -2.79 8.41 -11.61
N GLY A 176 -2.88 8.72 -10.32
CA GLY A 176 -3.51 7.83 -9.34
C GLY A 176 -4.96 7.54 -9.66
N VAL A 177 -5.42 6.36 -9.25
CA VAL A 177 -6.78 5.87 -9.47
C VAL A 177 -7.83 6.77 -8.80
N GLY A 178 -7.60 7.18 -7.55
CA GLY A 178 -8.55 8.06 -6.86
C GLY A 178 -8.64 9.43 -7.51
N ASN A 179 -7.53 10.00 -8.01
CA ASN A 179 -7.56 11.26 -8.76
C ASN A 179 -8.26 11.12 -10.12
N ALA A 180 -8.16 9.97 -10.79
CA ALA A 180 -8.92 9.71 -12.01
C ALA A 180 -10.44 9.73 -11.75
N ILE A 181 -10.87 9.05 -10.68
CA ILE A 181 -12.27 9.06 -10.21
C ILE A 181 -12.70 10.48 -9.82
N ASP A 182 -11.92 11.19 -9.01
CA ASP A 182 -12.22 12.56 -8.57
C ASP A 182 -12.25 13.57 -9.73
N LYS A 183 -11.50 13.33 -10.82
CA LYS A 183 -11.59 14.14 -12.04
C LYS A 183 -12.89 13.92 -12.79
N PHE A 184 -13.45 12.71 -12.76
CA PHE A 184 -14.75 12.41 -13.35
C PHE A 184 -15.88 12.98 -12.50
N THR A 185 -15.87 12.77 -11.18
CA THR A 185 -16.94 13.28 -10.29
C THR A 185 -17.04 14.80 -10.33
N ARG A 186 -15.92 15.52 -10.38
CA ARG A 186 -15.92 16.98 -10.59
C ARG A 186 -16.50 17.40 -11.93
N HIS A 187 -16.32 16.60 -12.98
CA HIS A 187 -16.88 16.89 -14.31
C HIS A 187 -18.40 16.81 -14.31
N VAL A 188 -18.98 15.85 -13.58
CA VAL A 188 -20.44 15.72 -13.40
C VAL A 188 -20.99 16.59 -12.26
N GLY A 189 -20.19 17.52 -11.73
CA GLY A 189 -20.62 18.51 -10.75
C GLY A 189 -20.67 18.04 -9.29
N TRP A 190 -20.05 16.91 -8.95
CA TRP A 190 -20.00 16.41 -7.57
C TRP A 190 -18.81 16.99 -6.81
N SER A 191 -19.00 17.27 -5.52
CA SER A 191 -17.92 17.65 -4.60
C SER A 191 -17.01 16.47 -4.22
N HIS A 192 -15.81 16.75 -3.74
CA HIS A 192 -14.95 15.76 -3.11
C HIS A 192 -15.54 15.28 -1.75
N PRO A 193 -15.37 14.02 -1.33
CA PRO A 193 -14.70 12.90 -2.03
C PRO A 193 -15.58 12.24 -3.11
N GLY A 194 -14.97 11.87 -4.24
CA GLY A 194 -15.68 11.27 -5.38
C GLY A 194 -15.87 9.76 -5.29
N GLY A 195 -14.91 9.03 -4.71
CA GLY A 195 -14.92 7.56 -4.64
C GLY A 195 -16.24 6.96 -4.14
N PRO A 196 -16.71 7.30 -2.92
CA PRO A 196 -17.97 6.78 -2.37
C PRO A 196 -19.20 7.13 -3.20
N LYS A 197 -19.18 8.26 -3.92
CA LYS A 197 -20.31 8.69 -4.77
C LYS A 197 -20.39 7.88 -6.05
N VAL A 198 -19.24 7.59 -6.65
CA VAL A 198 -19.15 6.66 -7.79
C VAL A 198 -19.56 5.26 -7.37
N GLU A 199 -19.14 4.81 -6.18
CA GLU A 199 -19.56 3.54 -5.58
C GLU A 199 -21.08 3.44 -5.44
N GLU A 200 -21.72 4.47 -4.91
CA GLU A 200 -23.18 4.48 -4.77
C GLU A 200 -23.89 4.53 -6.12
N ALA A 201 -23.47 5.42 -7.03
CA ALA A 201 -24.12 5.60 -8.32
C ALA A 201 -23.99 4.36 -9.23
N ALA A 202 -22.91 3.60 -9.11
CA ALA A 202 -22.69 2.40 -9.90
C ALA A 202 -23.69 1.26 -9.60
N LYS A 203 -24.35 1.25 -8.43
CA LYS A 203 -25.27 0.15 -8.06
C LYS A 203 -26.46 0.00 -9.00
N GLU A 204 -26.88 1.11 -9.61
CA GLU A 204 -28.03 1.18 -10.51
C GLU A 204 -27.63 1.29 -11.99
N GLY A 205 -26.32 1.21 -12.28
CA GLY A 205 -25.79 1.40 -13.63
C GLY A 205 -25.72 0.11 -14.45
N GLU A 206 -25.80 0.25 -15.76
CA GLU A 206 -25.55 -0.80 -16.74
C GLU A 206 -24.15 -0.65 -17.37
N TYR A 207 -23.62 -1.75 -17.91
CA TYR A 207 -22.30 -1.74 -18.54
C TYR A 207 -22.32 -0.98 -19.87
N VAL A 208 -21.40 -0.04 -20.00
CA VAL A 208 -21.06 0.66 -21.24
C VAL A 208 -19.58 0.51 -21.52
N ASP A 209 -19.26 0.43 -22.80
CA ASP A 209 -17.89 0.18 -23.20
C ASP A 209 -16.96 1.36 -22.91
N LEU A 210 -15.86 1.09 -22.20
CA LEU A 210 -14.81 2.06 -21.90
C LEU A 210 -13.41 1.47 -22.22
N PRO A 211 -12.41 2.32 -22.48
CA PRO A 211 -11.05 1.87 -22.75
C PRO A 211 -10.42 1.12 -21.58
N TYR A 212 -9.84 -0.06 -21.85
CA TYR A 212 -9.12 -0.87 -20.88
C TYR A 212 -7.62 -0.89 -21.23
N VAL A 213 -6.77 -0.25 -20.40
CA VAL A 213 -5.37 0.02 -20.71
C VAL A 213 -4.42 -0.60 -19.68
N VAL A 214 -3.99 -1.83 -19.96
CA VAL A 214 -2.91 -2.53 -19.24
C VAL A 214 -1.78 -2.86 -20.22
N LYS A 215 -0.53 -2.56 -19.83
CA LYS A 215 0.70 -2.80 -20.60
C LYS A 215 1.72 -3.49 -19.69
N GLY A 216 1.92 -4.80 -19.85
CA GLY A 216 2.77 -5.56 -18.93
C GLY A 216 2.13 -5.60 -17.54
N MET A 217 2.73 -4.96 -16.54
CA MET A 217 2.13 -4.77 -15.21
C MET A 217 1.73 -3.31 -14.95
N ASP A 218 1.94 -2.43 -15.93
CA ASP A 218 1.62 -1.01 -15.85
C ASP A 218 0.23 -0.74 -16.43
N PHE A 219 -0.38 0.36 -16.00
CA PHE A 219 -1.75 0.72 -16.35
C PHE A 219 -1.90 2.24 -16.45
N SER A 220 -2.96 2.71 -17.10
CA SER A 220 -3.21 4.15 -17.31
C SER A 220 -4.68 4.47 -17.14
N PHE A 221 -4.97 5.57 -16.42
CA PHE A 221 -6.35 5.97 -16.12
C PHE A 221 -6.78 7.25 -16.86
N SER A 222 -5.88 7.97 -17.52
CA SER A 222 -6.25 9.22 -18.21
C SER A 222 -7.17 8.97 -19.39
N GLY A 223 -6.91 7.92 -20.18
CA GLY A 223 -7.71 7.57 -21.35
C GLY A 223 -9.14 7.19 -20.99
N ILE A 224 -9.31 6.31 -19.99
CA ILE A 224 -10.63 5.91 -19.49
C ILE A 224 -11.37 7.09 -18.85
N MET A 225 -10.69 7.95 -18.10
CA MET A 225 -11.29 9.14 -17.50
C MET A 225 -11.80 10.12 -18.58
N SER A 226 -11.04 10.33 -19.66
CA SER A 226 -11.49 11.14 -20.79
C SER A 226 -12.69 10.52 -21.51
N ALA A 227 -12.69 9.20 -21.72
CA ALA A 227 -13.81 8.50 -22.34
C ALA A 227 -15.08 8.55 -21.48
N ALA A 228 -14.95 8.38 -20.16
CA ALA A 228 -16.07 8.49 -19.21
C ALA A 228 -16.73 9.88 -19.25
N LYS A 229 -15.93 10.95 -19.32
CA LYS A 229 -16.44 12.31 -19.49
C LYS A 229 -17.18 12.50 -20.81
N GLN A 230 -16.61 12.01 -21.91
CA GLN A 230 -17.24 12.08 -23.23
C GLN A 230 -18.56 11.30 -23.28
N ALA A 231 -18.64 10.13 -22.62
CA ALA A 231 -19.87 9.35 -22.52
C ALA A 231 -20.95 10.14 -21.77
N ALA A 232 -20.61 10.74 -20.62
CA ALA A 232 -21.53 11.59 -19.87
C ALA A 232 -22.00 12.81 -20.71
N ASP A 233 -21.07 13.49 -21.40
CA ASP A 233 -21.39 14.63 -22.27
C ASP A 233 -22.26 14.23 -23.47
N ALA A 234 -22.14 12.99 -23.95
CA ALA A 234 -22.96 12.41 -25.02
C ALA A 234 -24.35 11.94 -24.53
N GLY A 235 -24.64 12.02 -23.24
CA GLY A 235 -25.94 11.69 -22.65
C GLY A 235 -26.06 10.26 -22.13
N THR A 236 -24.96 9.51 -22.01
CA THR A 236 -24.97 8.24 -21.26
C THR A 236 -25.32 8.53 -19.79
N PRO A 237 -26.25 7.76 -19.17
CA PRO A 237 -26.57 7.91 -17.75
C PRO A 237 -25.32 7.86 -16.87
N VAL A 238 -25.28 8.70 -15.83
CA VAL A 238 -24.07 8.86 -15.00
C VAL A 238 -23.81 7.59 -14.19
N GLU A 239 -24.87 6.91 -13.77
CA GLU A 239 -24.88 5.59 -13.14
C GLU A 239 -24.16 4.54 -14.01
N ASP A 240 -24.47 4.46 -15.31
CA ASP A 240 -23.85 3.53 -16.26
C ASP A 240 -22.36 3.84 -16.43
N VAL A 241 -22.01 5.13 -16.53
CA VAL A 241 -20.61 5.55 -16.58
C VAL A 241 -19.88 5.21 -15.28
N CYS A 242 -20.50 5.40 -14.12
CA CYS A 242 -19.93 5.05 -12.81
C CYS A 242 -19.69 3.53 -12.68
N TYR A 243 -20.68 2.73 -13.07
CA TYR A 243 -20.60 1.27 -13.08
C TYR A 243 -19.45 0.81 -13.97
N SER A 244 -19.43 1.29 -15.21
CA SER A 244 -18.41 0.93 -16.19
C SER A 244 -17.03 1.41 -15.79
N LEU A 245 -16.92 2.62 -15.21
CA LEU A 245 -15.65 3.13 -14.71
C LEU A 245 -15.09 2.21 -13.62
N GLN A 246 -15.91 1.74 -12.68
CA GLN A 246 -15.48 0.79 -11.65
C GLN A 246 -15.07 -0.56 -12.23
N GLU A 247 -15.93 -1.18 -13.05
CA GLU A 247 -15.64 -2.51 -13.63
C GLU A 247 -14.33 -2.51 -14.42
N ASN A 248 -14.10 -1.46 -15.21
CA ASN A 248 -12.88 -1.35 -16.00
C ASN A 248 -11.67 -1.00 -15.14
N VAL A 249 -11.75 0.01 -14.26
CA VAL A 249 -10.61 0.43 -13.41
C VAL A 249 -10.18 -0.65 -12.44
N PHE A 250 -11.13 -1.23 -11.70
CA PHE A 250 -10.84 -2.30 -10.76
C PHE A 250 -10.48 -3.58 -11.50
N GLY A 251 -11.06 -3.84 -12.68
CA GLY A 251 -10.64 -4.91 -13.57
C GLY A 251 -9.16 -4.79 -13.95
N MET A 252 -8.68 -3.58 -14.25
CA MET A 252 -7.25 -3.31 -14.52
C MET A 252 -6.38 -3.60 -13.30
N LEU A 253 -6.76 -3.09 -12.12
CA LEU A 253 -6.02 -3.30 -10.87
C LEU A 253 -5.96 -4.79 -10.46
N THR A 254 -7.07 -5.51 -10.59
CA THR A 254 -7.13 -6.95 -10.30
C THR A 254 -6.30 -7.76 -11.31
N GLU A 255 -6.34 -7.40 -12.60
CA GLU A 255 -5.52 -8.04 -13.64
C GLU A 255 -4.02 -7.90 -13.33
N VAL A 256 -3.55 -6.70 -13.00
CA VAL A 256 -2.13 -6.50 -12.71
C VAL A 256 -1.72 -7.15 -11.40
N SER A 257 -2.61 -7.20 -10.40
CA SER A 257 -2.38 -7.93 -9.15
C SER A 257 -2.20 -9.42 -9.41
N GLU A 258 -3.05 -10.01 -10.26
CA GLU A 258 -2.92 -11.41 -10.68
C GLU A 258 -1.60 -11.67 -11.43
N ARG A 259 -1.15 -10.72 -12.27
CA ARG A 259 0.15 -10.78 -12.95
C ARG A 259 1.31 -10.73 -11.96
N ALA A 260 1.24 -9.87 -10.95
CA ALA A 260 2.26 -9.79 -9.92
C ALA A 260 2.36 -11.08 -9.10
N LEU A 261 1.23 -11.63 -8.63
CA LEU A 261 1.21 -12.94 -7.94
C LEU A 261 1.82 -14.05 -8.82
N SER A 262 1.45 -14.08 -10.11
CA SER A 262 2.01 -15.05 -11.06
C SER A 262 3.52 -14.88 -11.27
N LEU A 263 4.02 -13.65 -11.28
CA LEU A 263 5.44 -13.35 -11.51
C LEU A 263 6.29 -13.70 -10.28
N THR A 264 5.79 -13.40 -9.09
CA THR A 264 6.51 -13.63 -7.83
C THR A 264 6.38 -15.06 -7.32
N GLY A 265 5.35 -15.80 -7.77
CA GLY A 265 4.99 -17.08 -7.20
C GLY A 265 4.38 -16.96 -5.79
N SER A 266 4.00 -15.75 -5.37
CA SER A 266 3.33 -15.52 -4.09
C SER A 266 1.85 -15.85 -4.20
N ASP A 267 1.32 -16.47 -3.15
CA ASP A 267 -0.10 -16.77 -2.97
C ASP A 267 -0.73 -15.86 -1.90
N GLU A 268 -0.11 -14.72 -1.60
CA GLU A 268 -0.59 -13.77 -0.57
C GLU A 268 -0.73 -12.37 -1.18
N LEU A 269 -1.92 -11.78 -1.09
CA LEU A 269 -2.20 -10.41 -1.55
C LEU A 269 -2.70 -9.53 -0.41
N VAL A 270 -2.05 -8.39 -0.20
CA VAL A 270 -2.54 -7.33 0.70
C VAL A 270 -2.96 -6.08 -0.07
N LEU A 271 -4.00 -5.40 0.41
CA LEU A 271 -4.50 -4.15 -0.13
C LEU A 271 -4.11 -2.96 0.74
N GLY A 272 -3.59 -1.91 0.14
CA GLY A 272 -3.31 -0.62 0.78
C GLY A 272 -3.88 0.55 -0.01
N GLY A 273 -3.92 1.74 0.61
CA GLY A 273 -4.42 2.96 -0.01
C GLY A 273 -5.95 3.13 0.02
N GLY A 274 -6.39 4.39 0.03
CA GLY A 274 -7.78 4.75 0.34
C GLY A 274 -8.83 4.26 -0.66
N VAL A 275 -8.45 3.98 -1.91
CA VAL A 275 -9.37 3.38 -2.89
C VAL A 275 -9.68 1.92 -2.54
N GLY A 276 -8.80 1.27 -1.77
CA GLY A 276 -9.03 -0.06 -1.24
C GLY A 276 -10.23 -0.18 -0.30
N GLN A 277 -10.85 0.93 0.13
CA GLN A 277 -12.10 0.90 0.88
C GLN A 277 -13.32 0.54 0.02
N ASN A 278 -13.23 0.67 -1.30
CA ASN A 278 -14.33 0.37 -2.21
C ASN A 278 -14.67 -1.14 -2.17
N ALA A 279 -15.94 -1.46 -1.95
CA ALA A 279 -16.41 -2.83 -1.78
C ALA A 279 -16.24 -3.65 -3.06
N ARG A 280 -16.50 -3.05 -4.23
CA ARG A 280 -16.38 -3.73 -5.52
C ARG A 280 -14.94 -4.10 -5.84
N LEU A 281 -13.97 -3.22 -5.59
CA LEU A 281 -12.55 -3.55 -5.72
C LEU A 281 -12.16 -4.74 -4.82
N ARG A 282 -12.58 -4.72 -3.55
CA ARG A 282 -12.28 -5.81 -2.59
C ARG A 282 -12.90 -7.13 -3.02
N GLU A 283 -14.13 -7.10 -3.52
CA GLU A 283 -14.81 -8.28 -4.08
C GLU A 283 -14.03 -8.87 -5.26
N MET A 284 -13.65 -8.04 -6.23
CA MET A 284 -12.91 -8.49 -7.42
C MET A 284 -11.54 -9.09 -7.07
N LEU A 285 -10.83 -8.50 -6.10
CA LEU A 285 -9.55 -9.02 -5.63
C LEU A 285 -9.71 -10.34 -4.87
N ALA A 286 -10.70 -10.44 -3.98
CA ALA A 286 -10.99 -11.66 -3.24
C ALA A 286 -11.38 -12.82 -4.19
N GLU A 287 -12.20 -12.54 -5.19
CA GLU A 287 -12.61 -13.52 -6.20
C GLU A 287 -11.43 -13.98 -7.06
N MET A 288 -10.57 -13.05 -7.51
CA MET A 288 -9.34 -13.40 -8.24
C MET A 288 -8.40 -14.27 -7.40
N CYS A 289 -8.17 -13.91 -6.13
CA CYS A 289 -7.36 -14.71 -5.21
C CYS A 289 -7.96 -16.11 -5.01
N ALA A 290 -9.26 -16.22 -4.78
CA ALA A 290 -9.96 -17.49 -4.63
C ALA A 290 -9.85 -18.38 -5.89
N GLN A 291 -10.00 -17.82 -7.09
CA GLN A 291 -9.80 -18.55 -8.34
C GLN A 291 -8.37 -19.10 -8.45
N ARG A 292 -7.37 -18.33 -7.99
CA ARG A 292 -5.96 -18.70 -8.09
C ARG A 292 -5.52 -19.70 -7.02
N GLY A 293 -6.20 -19.73 -5.88
CA GLY A 293 -5.75 -20.43 -4.68
C GLY A 293 -4.83 -19.56 -3.81
N ALA A 294 -4.93 -18.23 -3.95
CA ALA A 294 -4.21 -17.25 -3.14
C ALA A 294 -5.11 -16.72 -2.01
N GLU A 295 -4.49 -16.21 -0.96
CA GLU A 295 -5.14 -15.52 0.15
C GLU A 295 -5.16 -14.00 -0.09
N PHE A 296 -6.22 -13.35 0.40
CA PHE A 296 -6.42 -11.91 0.26
C PHE A 296 -6.70 -11.29 1.61
N HIS A 297 -6.01 -10.19 1.91
CA HIS A 297 -6.26 -9.39 3.10
C HIS A 297 -6.38 -7.90 2.79
N ALA A 298 -7.45 -7.28 3.29
CA ALA A 298 -7.61 -5.85 3.31
C ALA A 298 -7.66 -5.40 4.78
N PRO A 299 -6.73 -4.54 5.24
CA PRO A 299 -6.76 -3.99 6.58
C PRO A 299 -8.07 -3.30 6.92
N GLU A 300 -8.27 -3.05 8.21
CA GLU A 300 -9.38 -2.23 8.67
C GLU A 300 -9.43 -0.87 7.93
N PRO A 301 -10.61 -0.29 7.68
CA PRO A 301 -10.74 0.98 6.97
C PRO A 301 -9.87 2.12 7.52
N ARG A 302 -9.61 2.14 8.84
CA ARG A 302 -8.74 3.13 9.49
C ARG A 302 -7.27 3.05 9.05
N PHE A 303 -6.82 1.89 8.57
CA PHE A 303 -5.45 1.68 8.05
C PHE A 303 -5.34 1.81 6.54
N LEU A 304 -6.44 1.75 5.80
CA LEU A 304 -6.43 1.88 4.34
C LEU A 304 -6.21 3.33 3.87
N ARG A 305 -6.69 4.32 4.63
CA ARG A 305 -6.40 5.75 4.34
C ARG A 305 -5.03 6.13 4.87
N ASP A 306 -4.50 7.27 4.43
CA ASP A 306 -3.30 7.85 5.01
C ASP A 306 -3.53 8.08 6.51
N ASN A 307 -2.72 7.41 7.34
CA ASN A 307 -2.83 7.43 8.78
C ASN A 307 -1.43 7.29 9.41
N ALA A 308 -1.24 7.79 10.62
CA ALA A 308 0.01 7.65 11.32
C ALA A 308 0.21 6.28 11.97
N GLY A 309 -0.84 5.46 12.09
CA GLY A 309 -0.76 4.11 12.65
C GLY A 309 0.17 3.22 11.84
N MET A 310 0.06 3.22 10.51
CA MET A 310 0.99 2.48 9.64
C MET A 310 2.44 2.99 9.75
N ILE A 311 2.63 4.29 10.01
CA ILE A 311 3.94 4.89 10.22
C ILE A 311 4.53 4.44 11.56
N ALA A 312 3.72 4.40 12.62
CA ALA A 312 4.12 3.94 13.94
C ALA A 312 4.45 2.44 13.95
N VAL A 313 3.62 1.60 13.33
CA VAL A 313 3.82 0.15 13.23
C VAL A 313 5.10 -0.20 12.46
N LEU A 314 5.32 0.41 11.29
CA LEU A 314 6.58 0.24 10.57
C LEU A 314 7.76 0.85 11.34
N GLY A 315 7.54 2.00 11.98
CA GLY A 315 8.50 2.64 12.87
C GLY A 315 9.00 1.71 13.97
N ALA A 316 8.11 0.93 14.61
CA ALA A 316 8.49 -0.03 15.64
C ALA A 316 9.38 -1.14 15.09
N LYS A 317 9.02 -1.72 13.94
CA LYS A 317 9.84 -2.74 13.27
C LYS A 317 11.24 -2.22 12.93
N MET A 318 11.32 -0.99 12.43
CA MET A 318 12.58 -0.31 12.14
C MET A 318 13.38 -0.03 13.41
N TYR A 319 12.73 0.46 14.47
CA TYR A 319 13.34 0.72 15.78
C TYR A 319 14.00 -0.53 16.37
N GLU A 320 13.28 -1.64 16.40
CA GLU A 320 13.78 -2.94 16.90
C GLU A 320 14.95 -3.49 16.06
N ALA A 321 15.00 -3.13 14.77
CA ALA A 321 16.10 -3.46 13.89
C ALA A 321 17.32 -2.53 14.07
N GLY A 322 17.16 -1.41 14.78
CA GLY A 322 18.18 -0.37 14.96
C GLY A 322 18.20 0.68 13.85
N ASP A 323 17.20 0.71 12.97
CA ASP A 323 17.08 1.62 11.83
C ASP A 323 16.57 3.00 12.28
N THR A 324 17.46 3.69 12.99
CA THR A 324 17.25 5.07 13.44
C THR A 324 17.96 6.05 12.51
N LEU A 325 17.48 7.29 12.48
CA LEU A 325 17.91 8.33 11.55
C LEU A 325 18.52 9.50 12.31
N ALA A 326 19.76 9.85 11.97
CA ALA A 326 20.38 11.08 12.48
C ALA A 326 19.62 12.32 11.98
N LEU A 327 19.61 13.39 12.77
CA LEU A 327 18.83 14.59 12.46
C LEU A 327 19.30 15.25 11.16
N GLU A 328 20.60 15.28 10.92
CA GLU A 328 21.23 15.78 9.70
C GLU A 328 20.83 15.00 8.43
N ASP A 329 20.52 13.72 8.58
CA ASP A 329 20.12 12.83 7.49
C ASP A 329 18.60 12.75 7.29
N SER A 330 17.83 13.38 8.19
CA SER A 330 16.36 13.35 8.22
C SER A 330 15.65 14.19 7.16
N ARG A 331 16.36 14.59 6.10
CA ARG A 331 15.80 15.34 4.99
C ARG A 331 14.66 14.54 4.35
N VAL A 332 13.54 15.23 4.13
CA VAL A 332 12.38 14.67 3.43
C VAL A 332 12.68 14.42 1.96
N ASP A 333 12.05 13.40 1.41
CA ASP A 333 12.25 12.97 0.03
C ASP A 333 10.89 12.81 -0.66
N PRO A 334 10.44 13.81 -1.43
CA PRO A 334 9.18 13.76 -2.16
C PRO A 334 9.06 12.57 -3.12
N ASP A 335 10.18 12.04 -3.61
CA ASP A 335 10.26 10.98 -4.61
C ASP A 335 10.78 9.66 -4.03
N PHE A 336 10.65 9.47 -2.70
CA PHE A 336 11.22 8.34 -1.98
C PHE A 336 10.65 7.00 -2.45
N ARG A 337 11.40 6.28 -3.28
CA ARG A 337 10.95 4.99 -3.84
C ARG A 337 11.07 3.86 -2.82
N PRO A 338 10.18 2.84 -2.86
CA PRO A 338 10.26 1.69 -1.96
C PRO A 338 11.59 0.94 -2.14
N ASP A 339 12.08 0.86 -3.38
CA ASP A 339 13.33 0.19 -3.75
C ASP A 339 14.61 0.86 -3.18
N GLN A 340 14.48 2.05 -2.57
CA GLN A 340 15.57 2.73 -1.87
C GLN A 340 15.63 2.36 -0.38
N VAL A 341 14.61 1.65 0.13
CA VAL A 341 14.52 1.23 1.53
C VAL A 341 15.09 -0.17 1.68
N ASP A 342 16.13 -0.31 2.49
CA ASP A 342 16.60 -1.61 2.94
C ASP A 342 15.66 -2.13 4.04
N VAL A 343 15.15 -3.35 3.87
CA VAL A 343 14.23 -4.01 4.80
C VAL A 343 15.05 -4.85 5.77
N THR A 344 15.51 -4.21 6.84
CA THR A 344 16.39 -4.85 7.84
C THR A 344 15.60 -5.64 8.89
N TRP A 345 14.34 -5.27 9.12
CA TRP A 345 13.47 -5.81 10.17
C TRP A 345 12.96 -7.23 9.90
N ARG A 346 13.12 -7.74 8.67
CA ARG A 346 12.84 -9.15 8.34
C ARG A 346 14.00 -10.10 8.69
N ALA A 347 15.25 -9.61 8.72
CA ALA A 347 16.45 -10.44 8.86
C ALA A 347 16.69 -11.01 10.28
N ARG A 348 15.88 -10.62 11.28
CA ARG A 348 15.98 -11.18 12.64
C ARG A 348 15.15 -12.46 12.82
N THR A 349 14.06 -12.62 12.06
CA THR A 349 13.17 -13.80 12.14
C THR A 349 13.91 -15.09 11.72
N GLU A 350 14.79 -15.01 10.73
CA GLU A 350 15.61 -16.15 10.26
C GLU A 350 16.76 -16.54 11.21
N ARG A 351 17.13 -15.66 12.15
CA ARG A 351 18.19 -15.92 13.14
C ARG A 351 17.66 -16.59 14.40
N SER A 352 16.39 -16.42 14.75
CA SER A 352 15.79 -17.03 15.95
C SER A 352 15.42 -18.50 15.80
N GLU A 353 15.21 -19.00 14.58
CA GLU A 353 14.92 -20.44 14.33
C GLU A 353 16.18 -21.32 14.21
N GLY A 354 17.38 -20.73 14.23
CA GLY A 354 18.64 -21.44 13.97
C GLY A 354 19.55 -21.71 15.17
N LEU A 355 19.18 -21.33 16.39
CA LEU A 355 20.06 -21.45 17.58
C LEU A 355 19.73 -22.67 18.45
N GLY A 356 19.75 -23.84 17.82
CA GLY A 356 20.06 -25.11 18.48
C GLY A 356 21.57 -25.35 18.44
N THR A 357 22.23 -25.17 19.58
CA THR A 357 23.59 -25.64 19.95
C THR A 357 24.49 -26.21 18.83
N ALA A 358 25.44 -25.41 18.35
CA ALA A 358 26.71 -25.95 17.86
C ALA A 358 27.82 -24.91 17.98
N SER A 359 28.76 -25.21 18.86
CA SER A 359 30.08 -24.61 18.94
C SER A 359 30.90 -24.94 17.69
N GLY A 360 31.68 -23.96 17.22
CA GLY A 360 32.92 -24.23 16.48
C GLY A 360 32.92 -23.90 14.98
N ASP A 361 33.95 -23.13 14.64
CA ASP A 361 34.58 -22.92 13.33
C ASP A 361 33.87 -21.97 12.33
N GLY A 362 34.51 -20.82 12.15
CA GLY A 362 34.15 -19.83 11.16
C GLY A 362 34.43 -20.35 9.76
N ARG A 363 33.38 -20.52 8.97
CA ARG A 363 33.45 -20.56 7.52
C ARG A 363 32.15 -20.03 6.96
N ASN A 364 32.30 -19.02 6.10
CA ASN A 364 31.29 -18.41 5.25
C ASN A 364 30.34 -19.50 4.71
N ARG A 365 29.07 -19.48 5.15
CA ARG A 365 27.98 -20.18 4.48
C ARG A 365 27.11 -19.10 3.86
N GLU A 366 27.26 -18.94 2.55
CA GLU A 366 26.26 -18.28 1.70
C GLU A 366 24.92 -18.98 1.99
N ARG A 367 23.94 -18.24 2.51
CA ARG A 367 22.58 -18.74 2.73
C ARG A 367 21.78 -18.48 1.45
N SER A 368 21.48 -19.56 0.76
CA SER A 368 20.49 -19.70 -0.30
C SER A 368 19.13 -19.95 0.33
N ASP A 369 18.29 -18.92 0.43
CA ASP A 369 16.84 -19.05 0.58
C ASP A 369 16.23 -17.83 -0.14
N GLU A 370 16.48 -17.75 -1.45
CA GLU A 370 15.77 -16.84 -2.35
C GLU A 370 14.53 -17.58 -2.88
N PRO A 371 13.34 -16.97 -2.94
CA PRO A 371 12.34 -17.42 -3.89
C PRO A 371 12.89 -17.10 -5.28
N GLU A 372 13.47 -18.10 -5.91
CA GLU A 372 13.84 -18.04 -7.31
C GLU A 372 12.62 -17.61 -8.11
N LEU A 373 12.68 -16.44 -8.75
CA LEU A 373 11.91 -16.26 -9.98
C LEU A 373 12.29 -17.41 -10.88
N ALA A 374 11.32 -18.21 -11.29
CA ALA A 374 11.39 -19.40 -12.14
C ALA A 374 12.47 -19.35 -13.24
N ALA A 375 13.74 -19.44 -12.83
CA ALA A 375 14.92 -19.25 -13.67
C ALA A 375 15.98 -20.31 -13.36
N GLU A 376 15.90 -21.06 -12.25
CA GLU A 376 16.44 -22.41 -12.21
C GLU A 376 15.44 -23.39 -12.82
N ARG A 377 15.32 -23.34 -14.16
CA ARG A 377 15.08 -24.56 -14.92
C ARG A 377 16.38 -25.37 -14.89
N GLY A 378 16.69 -25.93 -13.73
CA GLY A 378 17.76 -26.89 -13.56
C GLY A 378 17.60 -28.02 -14.57
N ALA A 379 18.71 -28.41 -15.19
CA ALA A 379 18.81 -29.56 -16.07
C ALA A 379 18.41 -30.84 -15.31
N GLY A 380 17.10 -31.11 -15.21
CA GLY A 380 16.55 -32.21 -14.43
C GLY A 380 15.07 -32.08 -14.04
N ALA A 381 14.44 -30.90 -14.13
CA ALA A 381 13.00 -30.78 -13.89
C ALA A 381 12.21 -31.38 -15.05
N ALA A 382 11.33 -32.35 -14.75
CA ALA A 382 10.34 -32.83 -15.72
C ALA A 382 9.62 -31.61 -16.31
N ALA A 383 9.58 -31.48 -17.64
CA ALA A 383 8.96 -30.34 -18.29
C ALA A 383 7.51 -30.24 -17.82
N GLU A 384 7.17 -29.15 -17.11
CA GLU A 384 5.81 -28.89 -16.65
C GLU A 384 4.88 -28.94 -17.86
N THR A 385 3.99 -29.93 -17.87
CA THR A 385 3.02 -30.14 -18.94
C THR A 385 1.83 -29.19 -18.84
N HIS A 386 1.72 -28.45 -17.73
CA HIS A 386 0.65 -27.52 -17.44
C HIS A 386 1.19 -26.30 -16.67
N VAL A 387 1.10 -25.12 -17.27
CA VAL A 387 1.62 -23.86 -16.72
C VAL A 387 0.48 -22.86 -16.57
N ARG A 388 0.26 -22.35 -15.36
CA ARG A 388 -0.79 -21.37 -15.06
C ARG A 388 -0.23 -19.95 -14.96
N GLY A 389 -0.47 -19.15 -16.00
CA GLY A 389 -0.22 -17.70 -15.95
C GLY A 389 -1.36 -16.92 -15.27
N ALA A 390 -1.30 -15.59 -15.37
CA ALA A 390 -2.41 -14.74 -14.94
C ALA A 390 -3.60 -14.86 -15.91
N GLU A 391 -3.36 -14.64 -17.20
CA GLU A 391 -4.44 -14.53 -18.20
C GLU A 391 -4.74 -15.82 -18.96
N ALA A 392 -3.88 -16.83 -18.84
CA ALA A 392 -3.98 -18.03 -19.64
C ALA A 392 -3.29 -19.20 -18.96
N VAL A 393 -3.77 -20.38 -19.32
CA VAL A 393 -3.16 -21.66 -18.97
C VAL A 393 -2.55 -22.24 -20.25
N VAL A 394 -1.36 -22.82 -20.12
CA VAL A 394 -0.62 -23.41 -21.23
C VAL A 394 -0.38 -24.88 -20.95
N ASP A 395 -0.96 -25.73 -21.79
CA ASP A 395 -0.71 -27.15 -21.80
C ASP A 395 0.36 -27.47 -22.84
N ILE A 396 1.42 -28.15 -22.41
CA ILE A 396 2.52 -28.58 -23.26
C ILE A 396 2.45 -30.10 -23.35
N GLU A 397 2.31 -30.61 -24.57
CA GLU A 397 2.26 -32.04 -24.87
C GLU A 397 3.45 -32.40 -25.77
N PRO A 398 4.64 -32.67 -25.17
CA PRO A 398 5.88 -32.86 -25.93
C PRO A 398 5.85 -34.07 -26.85
N GLU A 399 5.16 -35.14 -26.45
CA GLU A 399 5.06 -36.40 -27.20
C GLU A 399 4.43 -36.21 -28.58
N VAL A 400 3.50 -35.26 -28.70
CA VAL A 400 2.80 -34.94 -29.95
C VAL A 400 3.21 -33.58 -30.53
N GLY A 401 4.19 -32.92 -29.92
CA GLY A 401 4.68 -31.61 -30.35
C GLY A 401 3.63 -30.49 -30.31
N ARG A 402 2.66 -30.55 -29.40
CA ARG A 402 1.53 -29.61 -29.32
C ARG A 402 1.64 -28.71 -28.10
N VAL A 403 1.34 -27.42 -28.29
CA VAL A 403 1.15 -26.46 -27.21
C VAL A 403 -0.25 -25.86 -27.35
N THR A 404 -1.05 -25.94 -26.28
CA THR A 404 -2.41 -25.41 -26.24
C THR A 404 -2.48 -24.30 -25.21
N LYS A 405 -2.74 -23.07 -25.64
CA LYS A 405 -2.96 -21.93 -24.75
C LYS A 405 -4.45 -21.63 -24.66
N ARG A 406 -4.98 -21.58 -23.43
CA ARG A 406 -6.40 -21.30 -23.16
C ARG A 406 -6.53 -20.07 -22.28
N ARG A 407 -7.35 -19.10 -22.70
CA ARG A 407 -7.74 -17.97 -21.86
C ARG A 407 -9.06 -18.30 -21.18
N GLU A 408 -8.97 -18.58 -19.89
CA GLU A 408 -10.13 -18.87 -19.06
C GLU A 408 -10.88 -17.57 -18.75
N GLU A 409 -12.19 -17.70 -18.60
CA GLU A 409 -13.05 -16.60 -18.20
C GLU A 409 -12.69 -16.13 -16.79
N LYS A 410 -12.66 -14.81 -16.61
CA LYS A 410 -12.38 -14.18 -15.31
C LYS A 410 -13.68 -13.74 -14.67
N THR A 411 -14.18 -14.50 -13.70
CA THR A 411 -15.48 -14.20 -13.07
C THR A 411 -15.50 -12.88 -12.29
N TYR A 412 -14.33 -12.36 -11.89
CA TYR A 412 -14.21 -11.04 -11.28
C TYR A 412 -14.49 -9.88 -12.26
N ARG A 413 -14.40 -10.09 -13.58
CA ARG A 413 -14.67 -9.04 -14.58
C ARG A 413 -16.10 -9.13 -15.07
N HIS A 414 -16.66 -7.98 -15.46
CA HIS A 414 -17.91 -7.96 -16.23
C HIS A 414 -17.82 -8.90 -17.46
N PRO A 415 -18.84 -9.75 -17.73
CA PRO A 415 -18.77 -10.76 -18.80
C PRO A 415 -18.46 -10.19 -20.19
N GLU A 416 -19.04 -9.03 -20.54
CA GLU A 416 -18.78 -8.38 -21.84
C GLU A 416 -17.34 -7.86 -21.94
N LEU A 417 -16.80 -7.34 -20.84
CA LEU A 417 -15.42 -6.88 -20.76
C LEU A 417 -14.46 -8.06 -20.94
N ASP A 418 -14.67 -9.14 -20.19
CA ASP A 418 -13.82 -10.31 -20.22
C ASP A 418 -13.82 -10.99 -21.60
N ASP A 419 -15.00 -11.24 -22.17
CA ASP A 419 -15.13 -11.87 -23.47
C ASP A 419 -14.45 -11.04 -24.58
N ARG A 420 -14.61 -9.70 -24.55
CA ARG A 420 -13.87 -8.81 -25.46
C ARG A 420 -12.36 -8.94 -25.27
N LEU A 421 -11.85 -8.82 -24.04
CA LEU A 421 -10.41 -8.90 -23.76
C LEU A 421 -9.82 -10.25 -24.20
N ARG A 422 -10.52 -11.35 -23.93
CA ARG A 422 -10.08 -12.69 -24.36
C ARG A 422 -10.04 -12.81 -25.88
N ARG A 423 -11.08 -12.36 -26.59
CA ARG A 423 -11.14 -12.39 -28.06
C ARG A 423 -10.04 -11.53 -28.70
N GLU A 424 -9.91 -10.28 -28.27
CA GLU A 424 -8.94 -9.34 -28.82
C GLU A 424 -7.50 -9.80 -28.59
N ARG A 425 -7.15 -10.19 -27.35
CA ARG A 425 -5.79 -10.64 -27.01
C ARG A 425 -5.43 -11.95 -27.71
N THR A 426 -6.36 -12.89 -27.82
CA THR A 426 -6.14 -14.13 -28.59
C THR A 426 -5.89 -13.82 -30.06
N THR A 427 -6.67 -12.90 -30.63
CA THR A 427 -6.50 -12.47 -32.03
C THR A 427 -5.16 -11.77 -32.26
N LEU A 428 -4.74 -10.90 -31.33
CA LEU A 428 -3.46 -10.20 -31.42
C LEU A 428 -2.27 -11.15 -31.34
N GLU A 429 -2.30 -12.14 -30.43
CA GLU A 429 -1.24 -13.14 -30.31
C GLU A 429 -1.18 -14.08 -31.52
N ALA A 430 -2.33 -14.48 -32.06
CA ALA A 430 -2.39 -15.30 -33.27
C ALA A 430 -1.87 -14.59 -34.53
N ARG A 431 -1.80 -13.25 -34.52
CA ARG A 431 -1.22 -12.45 -35.61
C ARG A 431 0.30 -12.26 -35.49
N LEU A 432 0.88 -12.58 -34.34
CA LEU A 432 2.32 -12.49 -34.09
C LEU A 432 3.07 -13.79 -34.48
N THR A 433 2.32 -14.85 -34.79
CA THR A 433 2.78 -16.09 -35.44
C THR A 433 2.46 -16.04 -36.92
#